data_AF-A0AAV0MXB5-F1
#
_entry.id   AF-A0AAV0MXB5-F1
#
_cell.length_a   1.000
_cell.length_b   1.000
_cell.length_c   1.000
_cell.angle_alpha   90.00
_cell.angle_beta   90.00
_cell.angle_gamma   90.00
#
_symmetry.space_group_name_H-M   'P 1'
#
loop_
_entity.id
_entity.type
_entity.pdbx_description
1 polymer ?
#
loop_
_entity_poly.entity_id
_entity_poly.type
_entity_poly.pdbx_seq_one_letter_code
_entity_poly.pdbx_strand_id
1 'polypeptide(L)'
;EIETTSLLGKQGCVLNLLTRTVISAQLLLGSIVLEKITEYIVTSCRNKSSIVEAGALEPITNFLQSSDPNLQEHATAALLTLSASTSNKPIITNSGAIPLLVQILRNGSPQAKMDSVMALSNLSTHSNNASTILKTHPIPPILALLKSSKTSSRTAEKCCALIESLMEFDDGRAALTSEEGGILAVVEVVETGSLSSREHAVGALLSLCQSDRCRYREPILREGVIPGLLELTVQGTPKSRVKAQTLLRLLRESPYPRSELQPDTLENIVCNIISQIDGDEQSGKAKKMLAEMVQVSMEQSLRHLQRRALVCTPGDLAD
;
A
#
# COMPACT_ATOMS: atom_id res chain seq x y z
N GLU A 1 -16.37 42.63 -10.11
CA GLU A 1 -17.25 41.94 -9.14
C GLU A 1 -18.64 41.57 -9.67
N ILE A 2 -19.23 42.32 -10.63
CA ILE A 2 -20.61 42.08 -11.09
C ILE A 2 -20.75 40.90 -12.07
N GLU A 3 -19.72 40.52 -12.85
CA GLU A 3 -19.82 39.36 -13.75
C GLU A 3 -19.69 38.00 -13.04
N THR A 4 -18.88 37.94 -11.98
CA THR A 4 -18.62 36.71 -11.19
C THR A 4 -19.87 36.19 -10.49
N THR A 5 -20.76 37.07 -10.02
CA THR A 5 -22.05 36.69 -9.42
C THR A 5 -23.04 36.14 -10.45
N SER A 6 -22.96 36.57 -11.72
CA SER A 6 -23.80 36.04 -12.80
C SER A 6 -23.44 34.61 -13.20
N LEU A 7 -22.15 34.25 -13.17
CA LEU A 7 -21.68 32.88 -13.42
C LEU A 7 -22.04 31.93 -12.27
N LEU A 8 -21.87 32.37 -11.02
CA LEU A 8 -22.31 31.62 -9.83
C LEU A 8 -23.83 31.40 -9.86
N GLY A 9 -24.63 32.41 -10.23
CA GLY A 9 -26.08 32.27 -10.39
C GLY A 9 -26.47 31.26 -11.48
N LYS A 10 -25.79 31.26 -12.64
CA LYS A 10 -26.04 30.29 -13.71
C LYS A 10 -25.61 28.87 -13.33
N GLN A 11 -24.48 28.70 -12.65
CA GLN A 11 -24.03 27.40 -12.13
C GLN A 11 -24.99 26.88 -11.06
N GLY A 12 -25.42 27.73 -10.12
CA GLY A 12 -26.43 27.39 -9.11
C GLY A 12 -27.76 26.95 -9.74
N CYS A 13 -28.21 27.59 -10.82
CA CYS A 13 -29.40 27.17 -11.54
C CYS A 13 -29.25 25.79 -12.21
N VAL A 14 -28.11 25.48 -12.86
CA VAL A 14 -27.86 24.16 -13.46
C VAL A 14 -27.77 23.07 -12.40
N LEU A 15 -27.11 23.38 -11.28
CA LEU A 15 -26.93 22.48 -10.14
C LEU A 15 -28.28 22.16 -9.47
N ASN A 16 -29.14 23.18 -9.32
CA ASN A 16 -30.52 23.05 -8.81
C ASN A 16 -31.45 22.38 -9.85
N LEU A 17 -31.17 22.50 -11.15
CA LEU A 17 -31.87 21.74 -12.19
C LEU A 17 -31.50 20.24 -12.13
N LEU A 18 -30.22 19.93 -11.87
CA LEU A 18 -29.73 18.56 -11.71
C LEU A 18 -30.25 17.91 -10.43
N THR A 19 -30.27 18.61 -9.28
CA THR A 19 -30.87 18.04 -8.06
C THR A 19 -32.40 17.89 -8.20
N ARG A 20 -33.09 18.80 -8.89
CA ARG A 20 -34.52 18.65 -9.16
C ARG A 20 -34.83 17.53 -10.16
N THR A 21 -33.99 17.28 -11.17
CA THR A 21 -34.17 16.10 -12.05
C THR A 21 -33.79 14.79 -11.36
N VAL A 22 -32.81 14.80 -10.45
CA VAL A 22 -32.51 13.66 -9.56
C VAL A 22 -33.71 13.30 -8.68
N ILE A 23 -34.47 14.29 -8.19
CA ILE A 23 -35.68 14.05 -7.36
C ILE A 23 -36.90 13.68 -8.22
N SER A 24 -37.03 14.17 -9.46
CA SER A 24 -38.22 13.95 -10.29
C SER A 24 -38.19 12.73 -11.21
N ALA A 25 -37.03 12.10 -11.42
CA ALA A 25 -36.85 11.05 -12.42
C ALA A 25 -36.82 9.61 -11.82
N GLN A 26 -37.83 9.27 -11.03
CA GLN A 26 -38.04 7.86 -10.64
C GLN A 26 -38.34 7.01 -11.90
N LEU A 27 -37.64 5.88 -12.04
CA LEU A 27 -37.95 4.68 -12.86
C LEU A 27 -37.38 4.47 -14.28
N LEU A 28 -36.71 5.39 -14.99
CA LEU A 28 -36.25 5.08 -16.38
C LEU A 28 -34.90 5.65 -16.88
N LEU A 29 -34.14 6.41 -16.08
CA LEU A 29 -32.97 7.18 -16.59
C LEU A 29 -31.66 6.99 -15.80
N GLY A 30 -31.56 5.96 -14.95
CA GLY A 30 -30.43 5.78 -14.01
C GLY A 30 -29.04 5.87 -14.65
N SER A 31 -28.81 5.19 -15.78
CA SER A 31 -27.53 5.20 -16.50
C SER A 31 -27.19 6.56 -17.10
N ILE A 32 -28.11 7.15 -17.87
CA ILE A 32 -27.92 8.44 -18.55
C ILE A 32 -27.70 9.59 -17.55
N VAL A 33 -28.35 9.53 -16.39
CA VAL A 33 -28.16 10.50 -15.30
C VAL A 33 -26.79 10.33 -14.66
N LEU A 34 -26.37 9.09 -14.37
CA LEU A 34 -25.03 8.83 -13.82
C LEU A 34 -23.91 9.19 -14.80
N GLU A 35 -24.03 8.80 -16.07
CA GLU A 35 -23.07 9.12 -17.13
C GLU A 35 -22.84 10.63 -17.23
N LYS A 36 -23.91 11.42 -17.31
CA LYS A 36 -23.85 12.90 -17.30
C LYS A 36 -23.31 13.48 -15.99
N ILE A 37 -23.60 12.87 -14.84
CA ILE A 37 -23.05 13.28 -13.55
C ILE A 37 -21.54 12.99 -13.48
N THR A 38 -21.07 11.83 -13.94
CA THR A 38 -19.64 11.52 -14.05
C THR A 38 -18.93 12.44 -15.04
N GLU A 39 -19.49 12.65 -16.22
CA GLU A 39 -18.95 13.56 -17.23
C GLU A 39 -18.84 14.98 -16.67
N TYR A 40 -19.88 15.48 -15.99
CA TYR A 40 -19.86 16.79 -15.34
C TYR A 40 -18.84 16.85 -14.19
N ILE A 41 -18.72 15.82 -13.35
CA ILE A 41 -17.75 15.74 -12.24
C ILE A 41 -16.30 15.71 -12.75
N VAL A 42 -16.03 14.94 -13.81
CA VAL A 42 -14.70 14.79 -14.42
C VAL A 42 -14.28 16.07 -15.15
N THR A 43 -15.19 16.68 -15.92
CA THR A 43 -14.92 17.95 -16.62
C THR A 43 -14.82 19.14 -15.67
N SER A 44 -15.64 19.19 -14.61
CA SER A 44 -15.74 20.33 -13.68
C SER A 44 -14.73 20.25 -12.53
N CYS A 45 -13.45 20.06 -12.85
CA CYS A 45 -12.38 19.97 -11.86
C CYS A 45 -12.27 21.17 -10.89
N ARG A 46 -12.81 22.35 -11.24
CA ARG A 46 -12.87 23.54 -10.37
C ARG A 46 -14.01 23.53 -9.36
N ASN A 47 -15.09 22.78 -9.61
CA ASN A 47 -16.36 22.90 -8.85
C ASN A 47 -16.62 21.69 -7.91
N LYS A 48 -15.59 20.88 -7.62
CA LYS A 48 -15.73 19.64 -6.83
C LYS A 48 -16.38 19.87 -5.47
N SER A 49 -16.12 21.00 -4.81
CA SER A 49 -16.75 21.36 -3.53
C SER A 49 -18.23 21.69 -3.71
N SER A 50 -18.57 22.53 -4.69
CA SER A 50 -19.95 22.92 -5.00
C SER A 50 -20.83 21.74 -5.40
N ILE A 51 -20.27 20.70 -6.03
CA ILE A 51 -20.99 19.45 -6.34
C ILE A 51 -21.37 18.70 -5.04
N VAL A 52 -20.49 18.68 -4.04
CA VAL A 52 -20.79 18.08 -2.74
C VAL A 52 -21.78 18.94 -1.94
N GLU A 53 -21.60 20.26 -1.96
CA GLU A 53 -22.53 21.24 -1.35
C GLU A 53 -23.95 21.16 -1.95
N ALA A 54 -24.08 20.73 -3.20
CA ALA A 54 -25.36 20.48 -3.85
C ALA A 54 -26.13 19.25 -3.33
N GLY A 55 -25.53 18.44 -2.45
CA GLY A 55 -26.12 17.18 -2.00
C GLY A 55 -25.90 16.00 -2.96
N ALA A 56 -24.96 16.08 -3.91
CA ALA A 56 -24.72 14.99 -4.86
C ALA A 56 -24.21 13.68 -4.20
N LEU A 57 -23.74 13.73 -2.94
CA LEU A 57 -23.22 12.55 -2.25
C LEU A 57 -24.29 11.49 -1.95
N GLU A 58 -25.52 11.88 -1.57
CA GLU A 58 -26.58 10.93 -1.23
C GLU A 58 -26.99 10.05 -2.46
N PRO A 59 -27.26 10.64 -3.64
CA PRO A 59 -27.43 9.86 -4.88
C PRO A 59 -26.23 8.96 -5.19
N ILE A 60 -25.01 9.46 -5.06
CA ILE A 60 -23.79 8.66 -5.32
C ILE A 60 -23.72 7.46 -4.36
N THR A 61 -23.97 7.64 -3.06
CA THR A 61 -23.94 6.53 -2.09
C THR A 61 -25.04 5.51 -2.35
N ASN A 62 -26.22 5.93 -2.79
CA ASN A 62 -27.29 5.02 -3.20
C ASN A 62 -26.88 4.19 -4.44
N PHE A 63 -26.19 4.80 -5.41
CA PHE A 63 -25.71 4.10 -6.60
C PHE A 63 -24.51 3.16 -6.35
N LEU A 64 -23.66 3.43 -5.35
CA LEU A 64 -22.62 2.46 -4.92
C LEU A 64 -23.23 1.13 -4.45
N GLN A 65 -24.46 1.16 -3.92
CA GLN A 65 -25.23 -0.01 -3.49
C GLN A 65 -26.03 -0.68 -4.61
N SER A 66 -25.98 -0.14 -5.84
CA SER A 66 -26.71 -0.71 -6.99
C SER A 66 -26.22 -2.12 -7.33
N SER A 67 -27.16 -2.98 -7.75
CA SER A 67 -26.85 -4.28 -8.35
C SER A 67 -26.41 -4.19 -9.82
N ASP A 68 -26.58 -3.02 -10.47
CA ASP A 68 -26.04 -2.77 -11.81
C ASP A 68 -24.55 -2.41 -11.69
N PRO A 69 -23.64 -3.26 -12.22
CA PRO A 69 -22.20 -3.02 -12.12
C PRO A 69 -21.77 -1.72 -12.81
N ASN A 70 -22.47 -1.29 -13.88
CA ASN A 70 -22.14 -0.05 -14.56
C ASN A 70 -22.47 1.14 -13.66
N LEU A 71 -23.63 1.15 -12.99
CA LEU A 71 -24.00 2.25 -12.08
C LEU A 71 -23.05 2.30 -10.87
N GLN A 72 -22.67 1.16 -10.32
CA GLN A 72 -21.69 1.08 -9.23
C GLN A 72 -20.31 1.61 -9.66
N GLU A 73 -19.84 1.25 -10.86
CA GLU A 73 -18.56 1.71 -11.41
C GLU A 73 -18.54 3.22 -11.63
N HIS A 74 -19.57 3.78 -12.29
CA HIS A 74 -19.71 5.23 -12.48
C HIS A 74 -19.79 5.98 -11.15
N ALA A 75 -20.56 5.48 -10.17
CA ALA A 75 -20.63 6.07 -8.84
C ALA A 75 -19.28 6.02 -8.11
N THR A 76 -18.49 4.96 -8.30
CA THR A 76 -17.14 4.83 -7.73
C THR A 76 -16.16 5.82 -8.38
N ALA A 77 -16.19 5.96 -9.71
CA ALA A 77 -15.36 6.92 -10.44
C ALA A 77 -15.71 8.39 -10.12
N ALA A 78 -17.00 8.69 -9.94
CA ALA A 78 -17.47 9.98 -9.42
C ALA A 78 -16.89 10.26 -8.03
N LEU A 79 -16.99 9.30 -7.11
CA LEU A 79 -16.51 9.46 -5.75
C LEU A 79 -14.97 9.57 -5.67
N LEU A 80 -14.24 8.81 -6.50
CA LEU A 80 -12.80 8.97 -6.72
C LEU A 80 -12.48 10.43 -7.12
N THR A 81 -13.18 10.97 -8.11
CA THR A 81 -12.94 12.33 -8.60
C THR A 81 -13.21 13.39 -7.54
N LEU A 82 -14.26 13.21 -6.71
CA LEU A 82 -14.60 14.10 -5.60
C LEU A 82 -13.62 13.98 -4.42
N SER A 83 -13.17 12.76 -4.08
CA SER A 83 -12.24 12.48 -2.97
C SER A 83 -10.88 13.16 -3.11
N ALA A 84 -10.48 13.50 -4.34
CA ALA A 84 -9.25 14.24 -4.62
C ALA A 84 -9.28 15.69 -4.06
N SER A 85 -10.45 16.27 -3.77
CA SER A 85 -10.55 17.58 -3.12
C SER A 85 -10.48 17.45 -1.60
N THR A 86 -9.51 18.12 -0.96
CA THR A 86 -9.32 18.06 0.51
C THR A 86 -10.53 18.57 1.30
N SER A 87 -11.29 19.55 0.79
CA SER A 87 -12.55 20.02 1.40
C SER A 87 -13.64 18.94 1.45
N ASN A 88 -13.63 18.00 0.49
CA ASN A 88 -14.69 17.01 0.33
C ASN A 88 -14.46 15.78 1.21
N LYS A 89 -13.20 15.47 1.55
CA LYS A 89 -12.80 14.28 2.32
C LYS A 89 -13.59 14.08 3.64
N PRO A 90 -13.77 15.08 4.51
CA PRO A 90 -14.59 14.91 5.72
C PRO A 90 -16.07 14.68 5.40
N ILE A 91 -16.60 15.35 4.37
CA ILE A 91 -18.02 15.24 3.98
C ILE A 91 -18.33 13.85 3.41
N ILE A 92 -17.45 13.32 2.55
CA ILE A 92 -17.51 11.95 2.00
C ILE A 92 -17.38 10.89 3.09
N THR A 93 -16.56 11.16 4.12
CA THR A 93 -16.42 10.27 5.28
C THR A 93 -17.73 10.20 6.07
N ASN A 94 -18.34 11.37 6.31
CA ASN A 94 -19.59 11.48 7.05
C ASN A 94 -20.81 10.97 6.27
N SER A 95 -20.75 10.87 4.94
CA SER A 95 -21.83 10.29 4.13
C SER A 95 -21.85 8.75 4.13
N GLY A 96 -21.02 8.08 4.94
CA GLY A 96 -21.00 6.61 5.04
C GLY A 96 -20.41 5.89 3.82
N ALA A 97 -19.66 6.60 2.96
CA ALA A 97 -19.15 6.02 1.72
C ALA A 97 -17.98 5.02 1.92
N ILE A 98 -17.24 5.11 3.02
CA ILE A 98 -16.05 4.26 3.27
C ILE A 98 -16.39 2.76 3.35
N PRO A 99 -17.40 2.30 4.13
CA PRO A 99 -17.85 0.90 4.10
C PRO A 99 -18.24 0.41 2.70
N LEU A 100 -18.92 1.25 1.90
CA LEU A 100 -19.35 0.91 0.55
C LEU A 100 -18.15 0.71 -0.39
N LEU A 101 -17.17 1.62 -0.33
CA LEU A 101 -15.92 1.49 -1.09
C LEU A 101 -15.18 0.17 -0.74
N VAL A 102 -15.09 -0.20 0.53
CA VAL A 102 -14.42 -1.44 0.96
C VAL A 102 -15.22 -2.70 0.59
N GLN A 103 -16.55 -2.62 0.53
CA GLN A 103 -17.39 -3.67 -0.06
C GLN A 103 -17.14 -3.83 -1.57
N ILE A 104 -16.96 -2.72 -2.30
CA ILE A 104 -16.63 -2.72 -3.73
C ILE A 104 -15.25 -3.32 -3.98
N LEU A 105 -14.24 -3.09 -3.11
CA LEU A 105 -12.95 -3.78 -3.21
C LEU A 105 -13.08 -5.32 -3.18
N ARG A 106 -14.05 -5.84 -2.43
CA ARG A 106 -14.34 -7.28 -2.35
C ARG A 106 -15.07 -7.77 -3.60
N ASN A 107 -16.18 -7.12 -3.96
CA ASN A 107 -17.19 -7.70 -4.85
C ASN A 107 -17.43 -6.95 -6.18
N GLY A 108 -16.83 -5.77 -6.40
CA GLY A 108 -17.06 -4.95 -7.59
C GLY A 108 -16.36 -5.44 -8.87
N SER A 109 -16.60 -4.75 -9.98
CA SER A 109 -15.87 -4.97 -11.23
C SER A 109 -14.35 -4.70 -11.05
N PRO A 110 -13.47 -5.21 -11.93
CA PRO A 110 -12.04 -4.92 -11.86
C PRO A 110 -11.75 -3.40 -11.86
N GLN A 111 -12.47 -2.62 -12.66
CA GLN A 111 -12.32 -1.16 -12.72
C GLN A 111 -12.85 -0.49 -11.44
N ALA A 112 -14.03 -0.86 -10.95
CA ALA A 112 -14.57 -0.33 -9.69
C ALA A 112 -13.66 -0.65 -8.48
N LYS A 113 -13.00 -1.82 -8.47
CA LYS A 113 -11.97 -2.14 -7.46
C LYS A 113 -10.77 -1.19 -7.52
N MET A 114 -10.28 -0.87 -8.72
CA MET A 114 -9.20 0.10 -8.89
C MET A 114 -9.62 1.50 -8.45
N ASP A 115 -10.77 1.98 -8.92
CA ASP A 115 -11.26 3.32 -8.55
C ASP A 115 -11.55 3.44 -7.05
N SER A 116 -12.06 2.37 -6.43
CA SER A 116 -12.29 2.30 -4.99
C SER A 116 -10.99 2.41 -4.18
N VAL A 117 -9.92 1.69 -4.53
CA VAL A 117 -8.64 1.80 -3.79
C VAL A 117 -8.00 3.18 -3.99
N MET A 118 -8.15 3.78 -5.17
CA MET A 118 -7.71 5.15 -5.41
C MET A 118 -8.52 6.17 -4.58
N ALA A 119 -9.84 5.98 -4.44
CA ALA A 119 -10.70 6.83 -3.63
C ALA A 119 -10.36 6.71 -2.13
N LEU A 120 -10.20 5.48 -1.62
CA LEU A 120 -9.79 5.23 -0.24
C LEU A 120 -8.38 5.77 0.06
N SER A 121 -7.44 5.63 -0.87
CA SER A 121 -6.10 6.24 -0.78
C SER A 121 -6.19 7.77 -0.68
N ASN A 122 -7.01 8.43 -1.52
CA ASN A 122 -7.26 9.87 -1.41
C ASN A 122 -7.89 10.26 -0.06
N LEU A 123 -8.89 9.51 0.41
CA LEU A 123 -9.59 9.77 1.67
C LEU A 123 -8.67 9.60 2.90
N SER A 124 -7.77 8.62 2.88
CA SER A 124 -6.83 8.35 3.98
C SER A 124 -5.87 9.50 4.28
N THR A 125 -5.59 10.37 3.30
CA THR A 125 -4.74 11.56 3.48
C THR A 125 -5.36 12.68 4.33
N HIS A 126 -6.61 12.55 4.76
CA HIS A 126 -7.21 13.44 5.74
C HIS A 126 -7.05 12.85 7.14
N SER A 127 -6.77 13.70 8.14
CA SER A 127 -6.65 13.26 9.54
C SER A 127 -7.89 12.50 9.99
N ASN A 128 -7.69 11.50 10.85
CA ASN A 128 -8.70 10.57 11.37
C ASN A 128 -9.32 9.58 10.36
N ASN A 129 -9.35 9.87 9.06
CA ASN A 129 -10.00 9.00 8.06
C ASN A 129 -9.40 7.59 7.99
N ALA A 130 -8.07 7.45 8.12
CA ALA A 130 -7.41 6.15 8.13
C ALA A 130 -7.95 5.22 9.25
N SER A 131 -8.29 5.77 10.43
CA SER A 131 -8.90 5.00 11.52
C SER A 131 -10.32 4.53 11.19
N THR A 132 -11.10 5.34 10.46
CA THR A 132 -12.44 4.96 9.97
C THR A 132 -12.36 3.91 8.88
N ILE A 133 -11.36 3.99 7.99
CA ILE A 133 -11.08 2.97 6.97
C ILE A 133 -10.71 1.65 7.64
N LEU A 134 -9.84 1.63 8.65
CA LEU A 134 -9.46 0.41 9.38
C LEU A 134 -10.64 -0.36 9.99
N LYS A 135 -11.63 0.33 10.57
CA LYS A 135 -12.84 -0.27 11.17
C LYS A 135 -13.69 -1.08 10.18
N THR A 136 -13.45 -0.96 8.88
CA THR A 136 -14.16 -1.73 7.84
C THR A 136 -13.41 -2.99 7.40
N HIS A 137 -12.28 -3.31 8.04
CA HIS A 137 -11.37 -4.41 7.70
C HIS A 137 -10.95 -4.39 6.21
N PRO A 138 -10.17 -3.37 5.80
CA PRO A 138 -9.82 -3.13 4.41
C PRO A 138 -8.60 -3.94 3.94
N ILE A 139 -7.79 -4.45 4.87
CA ILE A 139 -6.48 -5.07 4.56
C ILE A 139 -6.61 -6.31 3.63
N PRO A 140 -7.46 -7.31 3.90
CA PRO A 140 -7.59 -8.48 3.02
C PRO A 140 -7.96 -8.13 1.56
N PRO A 141 -9.00 -7.31 1.27
CA PRO A 141 -9.33 -6.98 -0.12
C PRO A 141 -8.31 -6.03 -0.80
N ILE A 142 -7.60 -5.16 -0.06
CA ILE A 142 -6.48 -4.39 -0.64
C ILE A 142 -5.36 -5.33 -1.07
N LEU A 143 -5.01 -6.33 -0.24
CA LEU A 143 -3.95 -7.30 -0.55
C LEU A 143 -4.37 -8.23 -1.70
N ALA A 144 -5.62 -8.66 -1.76
CA ALA A 144 -6.15 -9.41 -2.90
C ALA A 144 -6.06 -8.60 -4.20
N LEU A 145 -6.45 -7.32 -4.19
CA LEU A 145 -6.31 -6.44 -5.34
C LEU A 145 -4.83 -6.24 -5.73
N LEU A 146 -3.94 -6.04 -4.75
CA LEU A 146 -2.51 -5.90 -4.97
C LEU A 146 -1.92 -7.14 -5.66
N LYS A 147 -2.18 -8.35 -5.12
CA LYS A 147 -1.76 -9.64 -5.68
C LYS A 147 -2.29 -9.88 -7.10
N SER A 148 -3.51 -9.42 -7.42
CA SER A 148 -4.09 -9.50 -8.77
C SER A 148 -3.62 -8.42 -9.75
N SER A 149 -2.84 -7.43 -9.29
CA SER A 149 -2.43 -6.27 -10.08
C SER A 149 -0.95 -6.33 -10.43
N LYS A 150 -0.56 -5.75 -11.58
CA LYS A 150 0.86 -5.54 -11.88
C LYS A 150 1.49 -4.66 -10.81
N THR A 151 2.56 -5.11 -10.14
CA THR A 151 3.25 -4.38 -9.04
C THR A 151 3.78 -3.00 -9.45
N SER A 152 4.03 -2.79 -10.75
CA SER A 152 4.42 -1.50 -11.34
C SER A 152 3.25 -0.58 -11.70
N SER A 153 2.00 -0.94 -11.40
CA SER A 153 0.80 -0.18 -11.76
C SER A 153 0.50 0.96 -10.78
N ARG A 154 -0.30 1.95 -11.24
CA ARG A 154 -0.87 2.98 -10.38
C ARG A 154 -1.81 2.39 -9.31
N THR A 155 -2.46 1.26 -9.59
CA THR A 155 -3.27 0.54 -8.61
C THR A 155 -2.39 0.01 -7.48
N ALA A 156 -1.29 -0.68 -7.80
CA ALA A 156 -0.33 -1.17 -6.81
C ALA A 156 0.29 -0.02 -5.98
N GLU A 157 0.65 1.10 -6.62
CA GLU A 157 1.08 2.32 -5.91
C GLU A 157 0.05 2.78 -4.87
N LYS A 158 -1.23 2.83 -5.23
CA LYS A 158 -2.31 3.30 -4.33
C LYS A 158 -2.71 2.27 -3.27
N CYS A 159 -2.63 0.98 -3.56
CA CYS A 159 -2.70 -0.08 -2.56
C CYS A 159 -1.60 0.11 -1.50
N CYS A 160 -0.35 0.26 -1.91
CA CYS A 160 0.78 0.43 -0.97
C CYS A 160 0.72 1.74 -0.20
N ALA A 161 0.33 2.85 -0.83
CA ALA A 161 0.15 4.14 -0.16
C ALA A 161 -0.95 4.07 0.91
N LEU A 162 -2.05 3.37 0.63
CA LEU A 162 -3.11 3.14 1.59
C LEU A 162 -2.63 2.20 2.72
N ILE A 163 -1.94 1.10 2.40
CA ILE A 163 -1.35 0.21 3.43
C ILE A 163 -0.41 0.99 4.36
N GLU A 164 0.50 1.81 3.83
CA GLU A 164 1.42 2.65 4.63
C GLU A 164 0.66 3.55 5.61
N SER A 165 -0.37 4.27 5.14
CA SER A 165 -1.22 5.12 5.98
C SER A 165 -1.99 4.33 7.07
N LEU A 166 -2.39 3.09 6.77
CA LEU A 166 -3.06 2.22 7.74
C LEU A 166 -2.07 1.63 8.77
N MET A 167 -0.77 1.53 8.46
CA MET A 167 0.26 1.03 9.40
C MET A 167 0.61 2.01 10.53
N GLU A 168 0.08 3.24 10.53
CA GLU A 168 0.18 4.18 11.64
C GLU A 168 -0.53 3.65 12.92
N PHE A 169 -1.51 2.75 12.77
CA PHE A 169 -2.33 2.21 13.86
C PHE A 169 -2.02 0.73 14.14
N ASP A 170 -2.09 0.31 15.41
CA ASP A 170 -1.83 -1.09 15.81
C ASP A 170 -2.76 -2.10 15.14
N ASP A 171 -4.05 -1.76 14.98
CA ASP A 171 -5.02 -2.62 14.31
C ASP A 171 -4.63 -2.90 12.85
N GLY A 172 -4.11 -1.89 12.15
CA GLY A 172 -3.62 -2.02 10.78
C GLY A 172 -2.37 -2.90 10.71
N ARG A 173 -1.41 -2.66 11.60
CA ARG A 173 -0.19 -3.46 11.72
C ARG A 173 -0.49 -4.92 12.04
N ALA A 174 -1.36 -5.17 13.02
CA ALA A 174 -1.82 -6.51 13.37
C ALA A 174 -2.49 -7.19 12.17
N ALA A 175 -3.48 -6.55 11.54
CA ALA A 175 -4.19 -7.10 10.39
C ALA A 175 -3.26 -7.45 9.21
N LEU A 176 -2.29 -6.60 8.86
CA LEU A 176 -1.32 -6.90 7.80
C LEU A 176 -0.45 -8.14 8.12
N THR A 177 -0.12 -8.35 9.40
CA THR A 177 0.70 -9.50 9.82
C THR A 177 -0.09 -10.77 10.12
N SER A 178 -1.39 -10.66 10.34
CA SER A 178 -2.29 -11.82 10.50
C SER A 178 -2.84 -12.34 9.16
N GLU A 179 -2.84 -11.51 8.11
CA GLU A 179 -3.27 -11.91 6.77
C GLU A 179 -2.22 -12.80 6.06
N GLU A 180 -2.67 -13.89 5.43
CA GLU A 180 -1.78 -14.85 4.79
C GLU A 180 -1.02 -14.25 3.59
N GLY A 181 0.31 -14.27 3.68
CA GLY A 181 1.19 -13.61 2.71
C GLY A 181 1.04 -12.08 2.68
N GLY A 182 0.50 -11.44 3.72
CA GLY A 182 0.34 -9.99 3.78
C GLY A 182 1.69 -9.24 3.74
N ILE A 183 2.66 -9.69 4.53
CA ILE A 183 4.04 -9.17 4.49
C ILE A 183 4.71 -9.49 3.15
N LEU A 184 4.55 -10.72 2.65
CA LEU A 184 5.14 -11.17 1.38
C LEU A 184 4.69 -10.27 0.21
N ALA A 185 3.40 -9.96 0.10
CA ALA A 185 2.88 -9.08 -0.95
C ALA A 185 3.46 -7.65 -0.89
N VAL A 186 3.79 -7.15 0.31
CA VAL A 186 4.49 -5.85 0.45
C VAL A 186 5.97 -5.99 0.06
N VAL A 187 6.64 -7.09 0.42
CA VAL A 187 8.04 -7.36 0.05
C VAL A 187 8.19 -7.54 -1.47
N GLU A 188 7.28 -8.23 -2.14
CA GLU A 188 7.27 -8.39 -3.60
C GLU A 188 7.18 -7.03 -4.33
N VAL A 189 6.45 -6.06 -3.76
CA VAL A 189 6.43 -4.68 -4.29
C VAL A 189 7.75 -3.95 -4.04
N VAL A 190 8.47 -4.21 -2.94
CA VAL A 190 9.82 -3.66 -2.70
C VAL A 190 10.81 -4.15 -3.78
N GLU A 191 10.67 -5.41 -4.22
CA GLU A 191 11.54 -6.03 -5.23
C GLU A 191 11.17 -5.66 -6.68
N THR A 192 9.88 -5.59 -7.01
CA THR A 192 9.42 -5.49 -8.42
C THR A 192 8.62 -4.23 -8.76
N GLY A 193 8.18 -3.47 -7.76
CA GLY A 193 7.25 -2.35 -7.93
C GLY A 193 7.86 -1.12 -8.62
N SER A 194 7.00 -0.13 -8.92
CA SER A 194 7.45 1.19 -9.37
C SER A 194 8.23 1.91 -8.26
N LEU A 195 9.03 2.94 -8.59
CA LEU A 195 9.74 3.73 -7.58
C LEU A 195 8.81 4.31 -6.48
N SER A 196 7.59 4.72 -6.85
CA SER A 196 6.57 5.21 -5.91
C SER A 196 5.99 4.06 -5.07
N SER A 197 5.60 2.94 -5.72
CA SER A 197 5.10 1.75 -5.03
C SER A 197 6.11 1.21 -4.01
N ARG A 198 7.40 1.15 -4.39
CA ARG A 198 8.51 0.76 -3.52
C ARG A 198 8.71 1.72 -2.35
N GLU A 199 8.62 3.04 -2.57
CA GLU A 199 8.72 4.04 -1.49
C GLU A 199 7.62 3.87 -0.43
N HIS A 200 6.40 3.55 -0.86
CA HIS A 200 5.28 3.25 0.03
C HIS A 200 5.42 1.89 0.72
N ALA A 201 5.81 0.84 -0.01
CA ALA A 201 6.01 -0.50 0.54
C ALA A 201 7.10 -0.55 1.62
N VAL A 202 8.27 0.07 1.38
CA VAL A 202 9.31 0.21 2.41
C VAL A 202 8.82 1.06 3.59
N GLY A 203 7.97 2.06 3.34
CA GLY A 203 7.32 2.86 4.38
C GLY A 203 6.43 2.04 5.31
N ALA A 204 5.57 1.18 4.76
CA ALA A 204 4.74 0.27 5.55
C ALA A 204 5.58 -0.67 6.42
N LEU A 205 6.64 -1.29 5.86
CA LEU A 205 7.54 -2.19 6.60
C LEU A 205 8.38 -1.44 7.65
N LEU A 206 8.73 -0.18 7.39
CA LEU A 206 9.40 0.70 8.34
C LEU A 206 8.47 1.05 9.51
N SER A 207 7.21 1.40 9.27
CA SER A 207 6.21 1.66 10.32
C SER A 207 5.99 0.44 11.23
N LEU A 208 5.99 -0.77 10.66
CA LEU A 208 6.01 -2.02 11.46
C LEU A 208 7.23 -2.05 12.39
N CYS A 209 8.46 -2.00 11.85
CA CYS A 209 9.67 -2.10 12.67
C CYS A 209 9.90 -0.93 13.64
N GLN A 210 9.33 0.26 13.37
CA GLN A 210 9.38 1.41 14.28
C GLN A 210 8.40 1.27 15.46
N SER A 211 7.26 0.62 15.27
CA SER A 211 6.29 0.38 16.33
C SER A 211 6.73 -0.72 17.31
N ASP A 212 7.09 -1.90 16.80
CA ASP A 212 7.63 -3.01 17.58
C ASP A 212 8.63 -3.80 16.74
N ARG A 213 9.90 -3.41 16.86
CA ARG A 213 11.01 -4.06 16.18
C ARG A 213 11.11 -5.55 16.51
N CYS A 214 10.83 -5.96 17.74
CA CYS A 214 10.99 -7.35 18.18
C CYS A 214 9.93 -8.24 17.54
N ARG A 215 8.68 -7.78 17.50
CA ARG A 215 7.55 -8.49 16.90
C ARG A 215 7.65 -8.60 15.37
N TYR A 216 8.05 -7.52 14.69
CA TYR A 216 7.93 -7.45 13.22
C TYR A 216 9.21 -7.76 12.44
N ARG A 217 10.40 -7.75 13.08
CA ARG A 217 11.68 -8.05 12.44
C ARG A 217 11.70 -9.41 11.73
N GLU A 218 11.40 -10.48 12.48
CA GLU A 218 11.58 -11.85 12.03
C GLU A 218 10.65 -12.20 10.85
N PRO A 219 9.34 -11.88 10.88
CA PRO A 219 8.47 -12.03 9.71
C PRO A 219 9.00 -11.29 8.47
N ILE A 220 9.48 -10.06 8.61
CA ILE A 220 9.99 -9.26 7.48
C ILE A 220 11.29 -9.85 6.89
N LEU A 221 12.17 -10.39 7.74
CA LEU A 221 13.38 -11.08 7.28
C LEU A 221 13.06 -12.40 6.58
N ARG A 222 12.07 -13.15 7.07
CA ARG A 222 11.65 -14.45 6.52
C ARG A 222 11.16 -14.36 5.08
N GLU A 223 10.39 -13.33 4.75
CA GLU A 223 9.96 -13.09 3.36
C GLU A 223 11.10 -12.63 2.44
N GLY A 224 12.26 -12.29 3.00
CA GLY A 224 13.50 -12.09 2.25
C GLY A 224 13.74 -10.67 1.75
N VAL A 225 13.22 -9.64 2.42
CA VAL A 225 13.21 -8.23 1.95
C VAL A 225 14.59 -7.60 1.62
N ILE A 226 15.69 -8.18 2.09
CA ILE A 226 17.03 -7.56 2.08
C ILE A 226 17.55 -7.16 0.67
N PRO A 227 17.45 -7.99 -0.39
CA PRO A 227 17.95 -7.63 -1.71
C PRO A 227 17.28 -6.38 -2.28
N GLY A 228 15.94 -6.31 -2.21
CA GLY A 228 15.16 -5.16 -2.67
C GLY A 228 15.47 -3.87 -1.89
N LEU A 229 15.74 -3.96 -0.58
CA LEU A 229 16.19 -2.80 0.20
C LEU A 229 17.58 -2.33 -0.21
N LEU A 230 18.53 -3.25 -0.42
CA LEU A 230 19.88 -2.92 -0.87
C LEU A 230 19.86 -2.24 -2.24
N GLU A 231 19.10 -2.79 -3.20
CA GLU A 231 18.86 -2.19 -4.51
C GLU A 231 18.30 -0.76 -4.37
N LEU A 232 17.29 -0.57 -3.52
CA LEU A 232 16.69 0.75 -3.25
C LEU A 232 17.66 1.76 -2.61
N THR A 233 18.67 1.33 -1.84
CA THR A 233 19.69 2.27 -1.34
C THR A 233 20.52 2.90 -2.47
N VAL A 234 20.63 2.24 -3.62
CA VAL A 234 21.39 2.69 -4.80
C VAL A 234 20.47 3.33 -5.84
N GLN A 235 19.38 2.65 -6.20
CA GLN A 235 18.51 3.03 -7.33
C GLN A 235 17.19 3.71 -6.93
N GLY A 236 16.88 3.79 -5.63
CA GLY A 236 15.65 4.42 -5.13
C GLY A 236 15.59 5.94 -5.28
N THR A 237 14.42 6.52 -4.98
CA THR A 237 14.22 7.97 -4.81
C THR A 237 14.99 8.46 -3.57
N PRO A 238 15.24 9.78 -3.41
CA PRO A 238 15.86 10.30 -2.18
C PRO A 238 15.13 9.88 -0.90
N LYS A 239 13.79 9.82 -0.95
CA LYS A 239 12.95 9.38 0.17
C LYS A 239 13.05 7.85 0.39
N SER A 240 12.93 7.04 -0.66
CA SER A 240 12.96 5.58 -0.51
C SER A 240 14.35 5.08 -0.10
N ARG A 241 15.44 5.74 -0.51
CA ARG A 241 16.81 5.51 0.00
C ARG A 241 16.88 5.69 1.52
N VAL A 242 16.39 6.81 2.05
CA VAL A 242 16.41 7.11 3.50
C VAL A 242 15.53 6.12 4.28
N LYS A 243 14.33 5.79 3.77
CA LYS A 243 13.47 4.76 4.37
C LYS A 243 14.16 3.38 4.39
N ALA A 244 14.75 2.95 3.27
CA ALA A 244 15.41 1.66 3.13
C ALA A 244 16.66 1.55 4.02
N GLN A 245 17.51 2.57 4.07
CA GLN A 245 18.66 2.63 4.98
C GLN A 245 18.24 2.57 6.46
N THR A 246 17.12 3.21 6.81
CA THR A 246 16.58 3.14 8.17
C THR A 246 16.04 1.74 8.48
N LEU A 247 15.28 1.14 7.57
CA LEU A 247 14.76 -0.22 7.71
C LEU A 247 15.86 -1.29 7.72
N LEU A 248 17.02 -1.05 7.08
CA LEU A 248 18.21 -1.92 7.12
C LEU A 248 19.08 -1.75 8.38
N ARG A 249 18.88 -0.68 9.17
CA ARG A 249 19.48 -0.48 10.50
C ARG A 249 18.62 -1.12 11.59
N LEU A 250 17.30 -0.90 11.50
CA LEU A 250 16.31 -1.91 11.86
C LEU A 250 16.63 -3.20 11.07
N LEU A 251 16.10 -4.39 11.42
CA LEU A 251 16.49 -5.67 10.79
C LEU A 251 17.99 -6.09 10.91
N ARG A 252 18.96 -5.19 11.12
CA ARG A 252 20.38 -5.51 11.41
C ARG A 252 20.66 -5.63 12.89
N GLU A 253 20.34 -4.61 13.71
CA GLU A 253 20.65 -4.67 15.16
C GLU A 253 19.88 -5.83 15.79
N SER A 254 20.58 -6.76 16.43
CA SER A 254 19.96 -7.90 17.11
C SER A 254 19.29 -7.43 18.40
N PRO A 255 18.13 -8.00 18.82
CA PRO A 255 17.54 -7.73 20.13
C PRO A 255 18.37 -8.33 21.27
N TYR A 256 19.12 -9.40 21.01
CA TYR A 256 20.30 -9.70 21.81
C TYR A 256 21.34 -8.62 21.52
N PRO A 257 21.96 -8.01 22.54
CA PRO A 257 23.29 -7.47 22.34
C PRO A 257 24.08 -8.52 21.55
N ARG A 258 24.86 -8.11 20.55
CA ARG A 258 26.13 -8.84 20.40
C ARG A 258 26.70 -8.80 21.80
N SER A 259 27.01 -9.95 22.40
CA SER A 259 27.84 -9.93 23.59
C SER A 259 29.00 -9.04 23.22
N GLU A 260 29.11 -7.89 23.89
CA GLU A 260 30.38 -7.18 23.95
C GLU A 260 31.25 -8.18 24.70
N LEU A 261 31.82 -9.11 23.93
CA LEU A 261 33.06 -9.79 24.27
C LEU A 261 33.91 -8.63 24.75
N GLN A 262 34.14 -8.57 26.06
CA GLN A 262 34.85 -7.44 26.64
C GLN A 262 36.14 -7.26 25.83
N PRO A 263 36.70 -6.04 25.71
CA PRO A 263 37.94 -5.84 24.96
C PRO A 263 38.95 -6.94 25.28
N ASP A 264 39.08 -7.26 26.57
CA ASP A 264 39.79 -8.37 27.18
C ASP A 264 39.38 -9.77 26.66
N THR A 265 38.09 -10.10 26.51
CA THR A 265 37.65 -11.39 25.94
C THR A 265 37.96 -11.49 24.46
N LEU A 266 37.78 -10.41 23.70
CA LEU A 266 38.04 -10.39 22.27
C LEU A 266 39.56 -10.41 22.00
N GLU A 267 40.34 -9.70 22.81
CA GLU A 267 41.80 -9.74 22.85
C GLU A 267 42.31 -11.12 23.30
N ASN A 268 41.73 -11.74 24.33
CA ASN A 268 42.07 -13.11 24.72
C ASN A 268 41.73 -14.14 23.62
N ILE A 269 40.62 -13.98 22.89
CA ILE A 269 40.29 -14.83 21.73
C ILE A 269 41.30 -14.60 20.61
N VAL A 270 41.65 -13.34 20.31
CA VAL A 270 42.64 -12.99 19.28
C VAL A 270 44.04 -13.47 19.65
N CYS A 271 44.49 -13.31 20.89
CA CYS A 271 45.76 -13.82 21.40
C CYS A 271 45.81 -15.36 21.40
N ASN A 272 44.73 -16.03 21.80
CA ASN A 272 44.63 -17.49 21.66
C ASN A 272 44.74 -17.91 20.19
N ILE A 273 44.00 -17.26 19.29
CA ILE A 273 44.07 -17.53 17.84
C ILE A 273 45.48 -17.27 17.29
N ILE A 274 46.12 -16.16 17.65
CA ILE A 274 47.52 -15.86 17.25
C ILE A 274 48.47 -16.93 17.77
N SER A 275 48.35 -17.35 19.03
CA SER A 275 49.18 -18.42 19.61
C SER A 275 48.91 -19.81 19.00
N GLN A 276 47.74 -20.04 18.42
CA GLN A 276 47.38 -21.27 17.68
C GLN A 276 47.69 -21.20 16.17
N ILE A 277 48.07 -20.02 15.66
CA ILE A 277 48.50 -19.79 14.27
C ILE A 277 50.02 -19.94 14.12
N ASP A 278 50.76 -20.25 15.19
CA ASP A 278 52.20 -20.48 15.18
C ASP A 278 52.54 -21.82 14.46
N GLY A 279 52.44 -21.77 13.13
CA GLY A 279 52.49 -22.91 12.22
C GLY A 279 51.69 -22.64 10.93
N ASP A 280 52.40 -22.48 9.81
CA ASP A 280 51.84 -22.09 8.50
C ASP A 280 50.72 -23.03 8.00
N GLU A 281 50.76 -24.30 8.39
CA GLU A 281 49.69 -25.28 8.13
C GLU A 281 48.33 -24.91 8.74
N GLN A 282 48.31 -24.35 9.96
CA GLN A 282 47.08 -24.09 10.70
C GLN A 282 46.31 -22.90 10.07
N SER A 283 47.05 -21.89 9.61
CA SER A 283 46.54 -20.76 8.83
C SER A 283 45.86 -21.22 7.53
N GLY A 284 46.45 -22.19 6.82
CA GLY A 284 45.85 -22.81 5.65
C GLY A 284 44.54 -23.54 5.95
N LYS A 285 44.51 -24.36 7.01
CA LYS A 285 43.31 -25.10 7.46
C LYS A 285 42.18 -24.13 7.89
N ALA A 286 42.49 -23.08 8.63
CA ALA A 286 41.52 -22.07 9.06
C ALA A 286 40.93 -21.27 7.88
N LYS A 287 41.78 -20.83 6.93
CA LYS A 287 41.32 -20.16 5.69
C LYS A 287 40.41 -21.07 4.87
N LYS A 288 40.73 -22.36 4.75
CA LYS A 288 39.89 -23.34 4.06
C LYS A 288 38.54 -23.53 4.74
N MET A 289 38.53 -23.68 6.06
CA MET A 289 37.30 -23.87 6.86
C MET A 289 36.37 -22.64 6.80
N LEU A 290 36.94 -21.42 6.81
CA LEU A 290 36.20 -20.18 6.58
C LEU A 290 35.61 -20.10 5.16
N ALA A 291 36.38 -20.47 4.13
CA ALA A 291 35.90 -20.52 2.76
C ALA A 291 34.76 -21.55 2.58
N GLU A 292 34.89 -22.74 3.18
CA GLU A 292 33.87 -23.78 3.20
C GLU A 292 32.60 -23.31 3.93
N MET A 293 32.71 -22.64 5.08
CA MET A 293 31.54 -22.06 5.78
C MET A 293 30.82 -21.00 4.94
N VAL A 294 31.56 -20.08 4.30
CA VAL A 294 30.98 -19.06 3.41
C VAL A 294 30.29 -19.71 2.20
N GLN A 295 30.93 -20.72 1.60
CA GLN A 295 30.35 -21.48 0.49
C GLN A 295 29.06 -22.20 0.92
N VAL A 296 29.04 -22.90 2.04
CA VAL A 296 27.84 -23.60 2.55
C VAL A 296 26.70 -22.62 2.83
N SER A 297 26.99 -21.46 3.43
CA SER A 297 25.97 -20.41 3.67
C SER A 297 25.42 -19.84 2.36
N MET A 298 26.28 -19.66 1.34
CA MET A 298 25.88 -19.16 0.03
C MET A 298 25.04 -20.21 -0.72
N GLU A 299 25.44 -21.49 -0.68
CA GLU A 299 24.67 -22.60 -1.26
C GLU A 299 23.31 -22.78 -0.58
N GLN A 300 23.22 -22.70 0.75
CA GLN A 300 21.95 -22.77 1.46
C GLN A 300 21.02 -21.62 1.04
N SER A 301 21.54 -20.40 0.96
CA SER A 301 20.81 -19.23 0.47
C SER A 301 20.32 -19.43 -0.97
N LEU A 302 21.17 -19.96 -1.85
CA LEU A 302 20.82 -20.24 -3.25
C LEU A 302 19.75 -21.35 -3.36
N ARG A 303 19.84 -22.42 -2.56
CA ARG A 303 18.85 -23.50 -2.51
C ARG A 303 17.49 -23.00 -1.99
N HIS A 304 17.48 -22.08 -1.01
CA HIS A 304 16.24 -21.43 -0.57
C HIS A 304 15.63 -20.57 -1.68
N LEU A 305 16.45 -19.80 -2.41
CA LEU A 305 16.00 -19.00 -3.56
C LEU A 305 15.46 -19.88 -4.70
N GLN A 306 16.14 -20.98 -5.03
CA GLN A 306 15.69 -21.96 -6.03
C GLN A 306 14.40 -22.66 -5.61
N ARG A 307 14.24 -23.03 -4.33
CA ARG A 307 12.97 -23.59 -3.82
C ARG A 307 11.82 -22.59 -3.92
N ARG A 308 12.05 -21.30 -3.64
CA ARG A 308 11.06 -20.23 -3.87
C ARG A 308 10.67 -20.14 -5.34
N ALA A 309 11.65 -20.16 -6.26
CA ALA A 309 11.38 -20.14 -7.69
C ALA A 309 10.59 -21.37 -8.18
N LEU A 310 10.83 -22.56 -7.62
CA LEU A 310 10.11 -23.79 -7.94
C LEU A 310 8.65 -23.85 -7.42
N VAL A 311 8.29 -23.04 -6.43
CA VAL A 311 6.87 -22.89 -6.01
C VAL A 311 6.10 -22.02 -7.00
N CYS A 312 6.78 -21.23 -7.82
CA CYS A 312 6.21 -20.46 -8.92
C CYS A 312 6.32 -21.19 -10.27
N THR A 313 5.73 -22.39 -10.39
CA THR A 313 5.55 -23.01 -11.72
C THR A 313 4.42 -22.32 -12.50
N PRO A 314 4.63 -21.93 -13.76
CA PRO A 314 3.57 -21.36 -14.60
C PRO A 314 2.63 -22.48 -15.11
N GLY A 315 1.68 -22.88 -14.27
CA GLY A 315 0.48 -23.55 -14.72
C GLY A 315 -0.56 -22.51 -15.11
N ASP A 316 -0.49 -22.03 -16.35
CA ASP A 316 -1.58 -21.40 -17.14
C ASP A 316 -1.00 -20.84 -18.47
N LEU A 317 -0.46 -21.74 -19.30
CA LEU A 317 -0.12 -21.49 -20.72
C LEU A 317 -0.43 -22.73 -21.57
N ALA A 318 -1.64 -23.29 -21.41
CA ALA A 318 -2.21 -24.33 -22.28
C ALA A 318 -3.73 -24.51 -22.08
N ASP A 319 -4.52 -23.51 -22.50
CA ASP A 319 -5.73 -23.66 -23.34
C ASP A 319 -6.33 -22.28 -23.67
#